data_AF-A0A328PVV4-F1
#
_entry.id   AF-A0A328PVV4-F1
#
_cell.length_a   1.000
_cell.length_b   1.000
_cell.length_c   1.000
_cell.angle_alpha   90.00
_cell.angle_beta   90.00
_cell.angle_gamma   90.00
#
_symmetry.space_group_name_H-M   'P 1'
#
loop_
_entity.id
_entity.type
_entity.pdbx_description
1 polymer ?
#
loop_
_entity_poly.entity_id
_entity_poly.type
_entity_poly.pdbx_seq_one_letter_code
_entity_poly.pdbx_strand_id
1 'polypeptide(L)' 'MDQDKKRIVFFLMYYFVISIAILLIFYFFLPKFFWFLLFIWILATFGVVAVSFFTFTNLRIQELEKKSKENNDDNDDRD' A
#
# COMPACT_ATOMS: atom_id res chain seq x y z
N MET A 1 -7.51 -12.98 -7.32
CA MET A 1 -6.86 -11.84 -6.65
C MET A 1 -6.30 -12.35 -5.35
N ASP A 2 -4.98 -12.45 -5.23
CA ASP A 2 -4.28 -12.89 -4.03
C ASP A 2 -4.83 -12.23 -2.76
N GLN A 3 -5.03 -13.04 -1.73
CA GLN A 3 -5.55 -12.60 -0.44
C GLN A 3 -4.68 -11.48 0.15
N ASP A 4 -3.37 -11.50 -0.12
CA ASP A 4 -2.41 -10.48 0.32
C ASP A 4 -2.60 -9.13 -0.39
N LYS A 5 -2.82 -9.16 -1.71
CA LYS A 5 -3.12 -7.95 -2.50
C LYS A 5 -4.42 -7.30 -2.01
N LYS A 6 -5.43 -8.11 -1.70
CA LYS A 6 -6.71 -7.64 -1.16
C LYS A 6 -6.54 -7.02 0.24
N ARG A 7 -5.68 -7.61 1.09
CA ARG A 7 -5.38 -7.13 2.44
C ARG A 7 -4.70 -5.76 2.44
N ILE A 8 -3.74 -5.55 1.53
CA ILE A 8 -3.05 -4.26 1.36
C ILE A 8 -4.05 -3.17 0.96
N VAL A 9 -4.92 -3.45 -0.03
CA VAL A 9 -5.94 -2.48 -0.46
C VAL A 9 -6.91 -2.13 0.68
N PHE A 10 -7.33 -3.13 1.45
CA PHE A 10 -8.22 -2.91 2.59
C PHE A 10 -7.56 -2.04 3.69
N PHE A 11 -6.28 -2.29 3.97
CA PHE A 11 -5.49 -1.46 4.88
C PHE A 11 -5.38 -0.01 4.38
N LEU A 12 -5.12 0.16 3.08
CA LEU A 12 -5.03 1.48 2.46
C LEU A 12 -6.34 2.26 2.57
N MET A 13 -7.46 1.60 2.30
CA MET A 13 -8.77 2.23 2.38
C MET A 13 -9.10 2.62 3.82
N TYR A 14 -8.83 1.74 4.79
CA TYR A 14 -9.08 2.00 6.21
C TYR A 14 -8.21 3.14 6.74
N TYR A 15 -6.91 3.15 6.38
CA TYR A 15 -5.99 4.23 6.71
C TYR A 15 -6.48 5.56 6.16
N PHE A 16 -6.92 5.60 4.90
CA PHE A 16 -7.40 6.81 4.24
C PHE A 16 -8.65 7.38 4.92
N VAL A 17 -9.62 6.52 5.26
CA VAL A 17 -10.86 6.92 5.95
C VAL A 17 -10.58 7.53 7.32
N ILE A 18 -9.71 6.89 8.12
CA ILE A 18 -9.31 7.43 9.43
C ILE A 18 -8.57 8.76 9.28
N SER A 19 -7.70 8.86 8.28
CA SER A 19 -6.97 10.09 7.96
C SER A 19 -7.90 11.27 7.68
N ILE A 20 -8.94 11.04 6.87
CA ILE A 20 -9.95 12.07 6.55
C ILE A 20 -10.75 12.46 7.80
N ALA A 21 -11.14 11.50 8.63
CA ALA A 21 -11.87 11.77 9.86
C ALA A 21 -11.06 12.67 10.82
N ILE A 22 -9.76 12.40 10.98
CA ILE A 22 -8.86 13.23 11.78
C ILE A 22 -8.74 14.64 11.17
N LEU A 23 -8.58 14.75 9.86
CA LEU A 23 -8.52 16.04 9.16
C LEU A 23 -9.78 16.89 9.36
N LEU A 24 -10.96 16.27 9.31
CA LEU A 24 -12.24 16.96 9.56
C LEU A 24 -12.34 17.50 10.99
N ILE A 25 -11.87 16.74 11.97
CA ILE A 25 -11.82 17.19 13.37
C ILE A 25 -10.86 18.38 13.51
N PHE A 26 -9.67 18.29 12.91
CA PHE A 26 -8.67 19.37 12.95
C PHE A 26 -9.12 20.63 12.19
N TYR A 27 -9.88 20.48 11.11
CA TYR A 27 -10.48 21.60 10.38
C TYR A 27 -11.38 22.45 11.29
N PHE A 28 -12.19 21.79 12.12
CA PHE A 28 -13.13 22.48 13.02
C PHE A 28 -12.43 23.14 14.22
N PHE A 29 -11.38 22.50 14.76
CA PHE A 29 -10.72 22.97 15.98
C PHE A 29 -9.55 23.96 15.76
N LEU A 30 -8.78 23.85 14.68
CA LEU A 30 -7.55 24.63 14.48
C LEU A 30 -7.39 25.15 13.04
N PRO A 31 -8.25 26.08 12.57
CA PRO A 31 -8.23 26.59 11.20
C PRO A 31 -6.90 27.26 10.81
N LYS A 32 -6.17 27.86 11.77
CA LYS A 32 -4.84 28.47 11.53
C LYS A 32 -3.76 27.45 11.19
N PHE A 33 -3.78 26.28 11.80
CA PHE A 33 -2.78 25.22 11.55
C PHE A 33 -3.24 24.20 10.50
N PHE A 34 -4.53 24.22 10.14
CA PHE A 34 -5.12 23.31 9.18
C PHE A 34 -4.36 23.27 7.85
N TRP A 35 -3.98 24.42 7.29
CA TRP A 35 -3.26 24.45 6.01
C TRP A 35 -1.89 23.78 6.07
N PHE A 36 -1.16 23.97 7.18
CA PHE A 36 0.13 23.32 7.39
C PHE A 36 -0.03 21.81 7.61
N LEU A 37 -1.03 21.42 8.40
CA LEU A 37 -1.37 20.02 8.65
C LEU A 37 -1.81 19.31 7.35
N LEU A 38 -2.59 19.99 6.51
CA LEU A 38 -3.05 19.50 5.22
C LEU A 38 -1.88 19.25 4.27
N PHE A 39 -0.90 20.15 4.23
CA PHE A 39 0.31 19.95 3.42
C PHE A 39 1.11 18.72 3.87
N ILE A 40 1.32 18.56 5.18
CA ILE A 40 1.98 17.38 5.75
C ILE A 40 1.18 16.11 5.43
N TRP A 41 -0.14 16.17 5.53
CA TRP A 41 -1.02 15.06 5.22
C TRP A 41 -0.92 14.60 3.76
N ILE A 42 -0.85 15.54 2.82
CA ILE A 42 -0.66 15.25 1.38
C ILE A 42 0.68 14.54 1.15
N LEU A 43 1.76 15.03 1.78
CA LEU A 43 3.08 14.38 1.66
C LEU A 43 3.08 12.97 2.27
N ALA A 44 2.47 12.79 3.44
CA ALA A 44 2.37 11.50 4.11
C ALA A 44 1.54 10.49 3.30
N THR A 45 0.41 10.92 2.73
CA THR A 45 -0.43 10.06 1.88
C THR A 45 0.32 9.65 0.61
N PHE A 46 1.08 10.55 -0.01
CA PHE A 46 1.92 10.21 -1.16
C PHE A 46 2.98 9.15 -0.79
N GLY A 47 3.62 9.27 0.37
CA GLY A 47 4.57 8.29 0.88
C GLY A 47 3.94 6.91 1.10
N VAL A 48 2.78 6.85 1.75
CA VAL A 48 2.05 5.59 1.99
C VAL A 48 1.63 4.92 0.69
N VAL A 49 1.16 5.71 -0.29
CA VAL A 49 0.81 5.20 -1.63
C VAL A 49 2.04 4.64 -2.34
N ALA A 50 3.17 5.37 -2.32
CA ALA A 50 4.40 4.93 -2.95
C ALA A 50 4.94 3.62 -2.35
N VAL A 51 4.98 3.52 -1.01
CA VAL A 51 5.40 2.29 -0.31
C VAL A 51 4.47 1.13 -0.67
N SER A 52 3.16 1.36 -0.68
CA SER A 52 2.17 0.31 -0.99
C SER A 52 2.28 -0.16 -2.44
N PHE A 53 2.55 0.76 -3.37
CA PHE A 53 2.80 0.42 -4.77
C PHE A 53 4.08 -0.40 -4.92
N PHE A 54 5.15 -0.01 -4.21
CA PHE A 54 6.40 -0.75 -4.17
C PHE A 54 6.23 -2.16 -3.60
N THR A 55 5.48 -2.31 -2.50
CA THR A 55 5.13 -3.62 -1.94
C THR A 55 4.35 -4.45 -2.96
N PHE A 56 3.41 -3.85 -3.69
CA PHE A 56 2.63 -4.55 -4.72
C PHE A 56 3.50 -5.03 -5.88
N THR A 57 4.43 -4.21 -6.38
CA THR A 57 5.37 -4.62 -7.43
C THR A 57 6.34 -5.69 -6.92
N ASN A 58 6.82 -5.58 -5.68
CA ASN A 58 7.73 -6.56 -5.08
C ASN A 58 7.06 -7.94 -4.91
N LEU A 59 5.80 -7.97 -4.46
CA LEU A 59 5.01 -9.20 -4.39
C LEU A 59 4.81 -9.83 -5.78
N ARG A 60 4.61 -9.01 -6.82
CA ARG A 60 4.50 -9.49 -8.19
C ARG A 60 5.82 -10.04 -8.73
N ILE A 61 6.95 -9.44 -8.37
CA ILE A 61 8.29 -9.94 -8.74
C ILE A 61 8.56 -11.28 -8.04
N GLN A 62 8.27 -11.40 -6.74
CA GLN A 62 8.41 -12.66 -6.01
C GLN A 62 7.49 -13.76 -6.54
N GLU A 63 6.25 -13.43 -6.94
CA GLU A 63 5.37 -14.38 -7.63
C GLU A 63 5.99 -14.88 -8.94
N LEU A 64 6.56 -13.99 -9.75
CA LEU A 64 7.18 -14.35 -11.02
C LEU A 64 8.45 -15.18 -10.82
N GLU A 65 9.27 -14.84 -9.82
CA GLU A 65 10.48 -15.59 -9.46
C GLU A 65 10.13 -16.98 -8.95
N LYS A 66 9.15 -17.09 -8.04
CA LYS A 66 8.67 -18.38 -7.53
C LYS A 66 8.11 -19.25 -8.65
N LYS A 67 7.31 -18.67 -9.55
CA LYS A 67 6.74 -19.37 -10.70
C LYS A 67 7.79 -19.80 -11.72
N SER A 68 8.87 -19.03 -11.88
CA SER A 68 10.01 -19.41 -12.72
C SER A 68 10.85 -20.53 -12.11
N LYS A 69 10.93 -20.61 -10.78
CA LYS A 69 11.67 -21.65 -10.06
C LYS A 69 10.92 -22.98 -10.04
N GLU A 70 9.61 -22.93 -9.80
CA GLU A 70 8.71 -24.09 -9.83
C GLU A 70 8.64 -24.74 -11.23
N ASN A 71 8.70 -23.95 -12.31
CA ASN A 71 8.79 -24.47 -13.68
C ASN A 71 10.15 -25.10 -14.04
N ASN A 72 11.22 -24.80 -13.28
CA ASN A 72 12.55 -25.37 -13.52
C ASN A 72 12.77 -26.67 -12.73
N ASP A 73 12.16 -26.84 -11.57
CA ASP A 73 12.23 -28.10 -10.80
C ASP A 73 11.40 -29.24 -11.45
N ASP A 74 10.31 -28.93 -12.15
CA ASP A 74 9.46 -29.93 -12.82
C ASP A 74 10.10 -30.56 -14.09
N ASN A 75 11.28 -30.07 -14.49
CA ASN A 75 12.07 -30.62 -15.60
C ASN A 75 13.28 -31.46 -15.16
N ASP A 76 13.62 -31.51 -13.86
CA ASP A 76 14.79 -32.27 -13.36
C ASP A 76 14.42 -33.66 -12.81
N ASP A 77 13.12 -33.96 -12.63
CA ASP A 77 12.59 -35.28 -12.22
C ASP A 77 12.19 -36.18 -13.42
N ARG A 78 12.67 -35.86 -14.63
CA ARG A 78 12.41 -36.64 -15.86
C ARG A 78 13.69 -37.01 -16.63
N ASP A 79 14.72 -37.47 -15.93
CA ASP A 79 15.81 -38.28 -16.52
C ASP A 79 16.20 -39.45 -15.60
#